data_AF-A0A7C6SM65-F1
#
_entry.id   AF-A0A7C6SM65-F1
#
_cell.length_a   1.000
_cell.length_b   1.000
_cell.length_c   1.000
_cell.angle_alpha   90.00
_cell.angle_beta   90.00
_cell.angle_gamma   90.00
#
_symmetry.space_group_name_H-M   'P 1'
#
loop_
_entity.id
_entity.type
_entity.pdbx_description
1 polymer ?
#
loop_
_entity_poly.entity_id
_entity_poly.type
_entity_poly.pdbx_seq_one_letter_code
_entity_poly.pdbx_strand_id
1 'polypeptide(L)' 'MNFGKSNWRTYEQGIQKEWLLTNGIGGFASSTIIGANTRRYH' A
#
# COMPACT_ATOMS: atom_id res chain seq x y z
N MET A 1 7.67 12.04 5.63
CA MET A 1 6.52 11.46 4.89
C MET A 1 5.41 11.20 5.91
N ASN A 2 4.25 11.87 5.80
CA ASN A 2 3.18 11.78 6.82
C ASN A 2 2.18 10.67 6.48
N PHE A 3 2.09 9.66 7.35
CA PHE A 3 1.23 8.47 7.18
C PHE A 3 0.05 8.39 8.17
N GLY A 4 -0.20 9.46 8.94
CA GLY A 4 -1.31 9.49 9.92
C GLY A 4 -2.68 9.28 9.27
N LYS A 5 -3.65 8.74 10.03
CA LYS A 5 -5.02 8.45 9.60
C LYS A 5 -5.75 9.65 8.97
N SER A 6 -5.35 10.87 9.30
CA SER A 6 -5.87 12.10 8.68
C SER A 6 -5.51 12.23 7.19
N ASN A 7 -4.49 11.50 6.72
CA ASN A 7 -3.82 11.71 5.44
C ASN A 7 -4.17 10.65 4.37
N TRP A 8 -5.12 9.77 4.67
CA TRP A 8 -5.67 8.75 3.75
C TRP A 8 -7.15 8.49 4.06
N ARG A 9 -7.91 9.56 4.33
CA ARG A 9 -9.32 9.44 4.77
C ARG A 9 -10.25 8.82 3.72
N THR A 10 -9.85 8.85 2.45
CA THR A 10 -10.60 8.20 1.37
C THR A 10 -9.86 6.97 0.84
N TYR A 11 -10.62 6.05 0.26
CA TYR A 11 -10.09 4.83 -0.33
C TYR A 11 -9.07 5.14 -1.45
N GLU A 12 -9.37 6.12 -2.31
CA GLU A 12 -8.51 6.55 -3.41
C GLU A 12 -7.17 7.09 -2.91
N GLN A 13 -7.16 7.79 -1.77
CA GLN A 13 -5.93 8.29 -1.16
C GLN A 13 -5.13 7.17 -0.47
N GLY A 14 -5.83 6.20 0.11
CA GLY A 14 -5.20 5.07 0.80
C GLY A 14 -4.55 4.07 -0.15
N ILE A 15 -5.17 3.79 -1.29
CA ILE A 15 -4.65 2.84 -2.28
C ILE A 15 -3.39 3.35 -3.00
N GLN A 16 -3.19 4.67 -3.06
CA GLN A 16 -1.98 5.30 -3.60
C GLN A 16 -0.77 5.21 -2.63
N LYS A 17 -0.99 4.84 -1.36
CA LYS A 17 0.07 4.75 -0.35
C LYS A 17 0.43 3.30 -0.09
N GLU A 18 1.14 2.74 -1.04
CA GLU A 18 1.67 1.38 -1.02
C GLU A 18 3.15 1.33 -0.64
N TRP A 19 3.58 0.17 -0.15
CA TRP A 19 4.99 -0.17 -0.01
C TRP A 19 5.27 -1.52 -0.64
N LEU A 20 6.46 -1.64 -1.23
CA LEU A 20 7.02 -2.89 -1.70
C LEU A 20 8.11 -3.32 -0.72
N LEU A 21 8.01 -4.54 -0.21
CA LEU A 21 9.05 -5.17 0.59
C LEU A 21 9.65 -6.32 -0.22
N THR A 22 10.93 -6.23 -0.55
CA THR A 22 11.68 -7.31 -1.22
C THR A 22 12.44 -8.13 -0.18
N ASN A 23 12.54 -9.44 -0.42
CA ASN A 23 13.37 -10.33 0.40
C ASN A 23 14.81 -10.45 -0.13
N GLY A 24 15.16 -9.76 -1.22
CA GLY A 24 16.50 -9.78 -1.82
C GLY A 24 16.85 -11.07 -2.58
N ILE A 25 15.93 -12.04 -2.68
CA ILE A 25 16.14 -13.34 -3.34
C ILE A 25 15.04 -13.65 -4.39
N GLY A 26 14.41 -12.60 -4.93
CA GLY A 26 13.42 -12.69 -6.02
C GLY A 26 11.96 -12.70 -5.57
N GLY A 27 11.67 -12.62 -4.27
CA GLY A 27 10.32 -12.44 -3.75
C GLY A 27 10.03 -11.00 -3.34
N PHE A 28 8.82 -10.52 -3.62
CA PHE A 28 8.33 -9.25 -3.11
C PHE A 28 6.93 -9.40 -2.50
N ALA A 29 6.69 -8.68 -1.40
CA ALA A 29 5.38 -8.49 -0.81
C ALA A 29 4.96 -7.03 -1.02
N SER A 30 3.69 -6.81 -1.36
CA SER A 30 3.13 -5.46 -1.49
C SER A 30 1.89 -5.32 -0.63
N SER A 31 1.68 -4.15 -0.03
CA SER A 31 0.46 -3.83 0.73
C SER A 31 0.20 -2.32 0.73
N THR A 32 -1.00 -1.92 1.14
CA THR A 32 -1.45 -0.53 1.25
C THR A 32 -1.69 -0.16 2.70
N ILE A 33 -1.58 1.13 3.03
CA ILE A 33 -1.81 1.60 4.41
C ILE A 33 -3.23 1.37 4.93
N ILE A 34 -4.19 1.18 4.00
CA ILE A 34 -5.59 0.85 4.29
C ILE A 34 -5.88 -0.65 4.34
N GLY A 35 -4.90 -1.52 4.09
CA GLY A 35 -5.10 -2.97 4.10
C GLY A 35 -6.01 -3.49 2.97
N ALA A 36 -6.03 -2.82 1.81
CA ALA A 36 -6.83 -3.26 0.67
C ALA A 36 -6.26 -4.55 0.07
N ASN A 37 -7.09 -5.61 0.04
CA ASN A 37 -6.70 -6.96 -0.41
C ASN A 37 -6.75 -7.15 -1.94
N THR A 38 -7.57 -6.36 -2.65
CA THR A 38 -7.81 -6.51 -4.10
C THR A 38 -7.38 -5.27 -4.86
N ARG A 39 -6.63 -5.47 -5.94
CA ARG A 39 -6.10 -4.39 -6.79
C ARG A 39 -6.56 -4.59 -8.23
N ARG A 40 -6.74 -3.48 -8.98
CA ARG A 40 -7.05 -3.52 -10.41
C ARG A 40 -5.86 -3.87 -11.30
N TYR A 41 -4.65 -3.78 -10.77
CA TYR A 41 -3.42 -4.16 -11.45
C TYR A 41 -2.89 -5.41 -10.77
N HIS A 42 -3.32 -6.57 -11.28
CA HIS A 42 -2.64 -7.84 -11.10
C HIS A 42 -1.82 -8.10 -12.36
#